data_AF-A0AAV0BL89-F1
#
_entry.id   AF-A0AAV0BL89-F1
#
_cell.length_a   1.000
_cell.length_b   1.000
_cell.length_c   1.000
_cell.angle_alpha   90.00
_cell.angle_beta   90.00
_cell.angle_gamma   90.00
#
_symmetry.space_group_name_H-M   'P 1'
#
loop_
_entity.id
_entity.type
_entity.pdbx_description
1 polymer ?
#
loop_
_entity_poly.entity_id
_entity_poly.type
_entity_poly.pdbx_seq_one_letter_code
_entity_poly.pdbx_strand_id
1 'polypeptide(L)'
;MVIVGRYINQNKLSQQMTIKGFSQDEEEAGFLKMGNFLSTVFQEVASGAYDSCKSYLKEQSIPSLSKMNFNQKENYCLDNFSSAITYTINDFCNKAHVDNDTDNWTLIGFIPIKKDGDLAIEDFDVEGGEFVIRDLKVFIDLPKVKGITLVVLKTNKLKHQTIPSKSTSGLFTRFGFSCQISKNMSITMEKYHSDHYEDKNHSFGNYDDYIIKGKRNAA
;
A
#
# COMPACT_ATOMS: atom_id res chain seq x y z
N MET A 1 -8.44 8.43 2.59
CA MET A 1 -7.42 7.77 1.74
C MET A 1 -6.99 8.70 0.62
N VAL A 2 -5.93 9.45 0.87
CA VAL A 2 -5.23 10.22 -0.16
C VAL A 2 -4.24 9.31 -0.87
N ILE A 3 -4.33 9.24 -2.20
CA ILE A 3 -3.31 8.59 -3.02
C ILE A 3 -2.21 9.61 -3.25
N VAL A 4 -1.08 9.51 -2.56
CA VAL A 4 0.04 10.42 -2.84
C VAL A 4 0.44 10.26 -4.31
N GLY A 5 0.32 11.34 -5.09
CA GLY A 5 0.55 11.29 -6.54
C GLY A 5 0.35 12.64 -7.22
N ARG A 6 0.71 12.70 -8.51
CA ARG A 6 0.47 13.88 -9.34
C ARG A 6 -0.98 13.88 -9.80
N TYR A 7 -1.78 14.81 -9.28
CA TYR A 7 -3.18 14.94 -9.64
C TYR A 7 -3.36 15.83 -10.87
N ILE A 8 -4.08 15.30 -11.88
CA ILE A 8 -4.37 16.01 -13.12
C ILE A 8 -5.34 17.19 -12.88
N ASN A 9 -6.25 17.07 -11.90
CA ASN A 9 -7.23 18.12 -11.59
C ASN A 9 -7.24 18.46 -10.11
N GLN A 10 -6.33 19.37 -9.72
CA GLN A 10 -6.14 19.81 -8.33
C GLN A 10 -7.38 20.51 -7.77
N ASN A 11 -8.12 21.27 -8.60
CA ASN A 11 -9.31 22.01 -8.17
C ASN A 11 -10.44 21.06 -7.75
N LYS A 12 -10.72 20.02 -8.55
CA LYS A 12 -11.72 19.00 -8.21
C LYS A 12 -11.34 18.24 -6.95
N LEU A 13 -10.06 17.91 -6.79
CA LEU A 13 -9.57 17.25 -5.58
C LEU A 13 -9.81 18.12 -4.34
N SER A 14 -9.41 19.40 -4.40
CA SER A 14 -9.61 20.33 -3.28
C SER A 14 -11.08 20.47 -2.88
N GLN A 15 -11.98 20.61 -3.86
CA GLN A 15 -13.43 20.65 -3.60
C GLN A 15 -13.94 19.39 -2.91
N GLN A 16 -13.52 18.20 -3.37
CA GLN A 16 -13.92 16.94 -2.76
C GLN A 16 -13.38 16.80 -1.34
N MET A 17 -12.13 17.20 -1.10
CA MET A 17 -11.54 17.19 0.24
C MET A 17 -12.33 18.08 1.20
N THR A 18 -12.74 19.28 0.77
CA THR A 18 -13.62 20.15 1.56
C THR A 18 -14.98 19.51 1.83
N ILE A 19 -15.65 18.98 0.81
CA ILE A 19 -16.97 18.33 0.95
C ILE A 19 -16.90 17.13 1.91
N LYS A 20 -15.78 16.40 1.90
CA LYS A 20 -15.56 15.22 2.74
C LYS A 20 -15.01 15.55 4.14
N GLY A 21 -14.81 16.83 4.46
CA GLY A 21 -14.26 17.24 5.76
C GLY A 21 -12.85 16.70 6.00
N PHE A 22 -12.03 16.60 4.95
CA PHE A 22 -10.68 16.08 5.06
C PHE A 22 -9.84 16.87 6.08
N SER A 23 -9.16 16.15 6.96
CA SER A 23 -8.17 16.68 7.89
C SER A 23 -6.82 16.00 7.63
N GLN A 24 -5.80 16.81 7.33
CA GLN A 24 -4.45 16.29 7.12
C GLN A 24 -3.91 15.64 8.38
N ASP A 25 -4.07 16.27 9.53
CA ASP A 25 -3.59 15.76 10.82
C ASP A 25 -4.22 14.40 11.15
N GLU A 26 -5.51 14.22 10.85
CA GLU A 26 -6.20 12.94 11.06
C GLU A 26 -5.70 11.85 10.11
N GLU A 27 -5.48 12.17 8.83
CA GLU A 27 -4.97 11.19 7.87
C GLU A 27 -3.50 10.86 8.13
N GLU A 28 -2.64 11.84 8.47
CA GLU A 28 -1.26 11.60 8.90
C GLU A 28 -1.20 10.72 10.15
N ALA A 29 -2.04 10.99 11.15
CA ALA A 29 -2.17 10.15 12.35
C ALA A 29 -2.64 8.73 11.98
N GLY A 30 -3.57 8.60 11.03
CA GLY A 30 -4.04 7.32 10.51
C GLY A 30 -2.94 6.51 9.83
N PHE A 31 -2.18 7.12 8.92
CA PHE A 31 -1.05 6.50 8.21
C PHE A 31 0.09 6.12 9.16
N LEU A 32 0.35 6.93 10.18
CA LEU A 32 1.32 6.61 11.22
C LEU A 32 0.88 5.41 12.04
N LYS A 33 -0.37 5.41 12.52
CA LYS A 33 -0.94 4.28 13.28
C LYS A 33 -0.93 2.99 12.47
N MET A 34 -1.38 3.04 11.22
CA MET A 34 -1.41 1.89 10.31
C MET A 34 0.00 1.36 10.05
N GLY A 35 0.95 2.22 9.69
CA GLY A 35 2.29 1.75 9.38
C GLY A 35 3.04 1.23 10.60
N ASN A 36 2.85 1.81 11.78
CA ASN A 36 3.39 1.24 13.02
C ASN A 36 2.83 -0.17 13.28
N PHE A 37 1.52 -0.36 13.13
CA PHE A 37 0.89 -1.68 13.26
C PHE A 37 1.46 -2.68 12.25
N LEU A 38 1.55 -2.31 10.98
CA LEU A 38 2.08 -3.19 9.92
C LEU A 38 3.57 -3.50 10.16
N SER A 39 4.36 -2.55 10.62
CA SER A 39 5.76 -2.75 10.99
C SER A 39 5.91 -3.77 12.10
N THR A 40 5.17 -3.62 13.20
CA THR A 40 5.20 -4.56 14.32
C THR A 40 4.84 -5.97 13.85
N VAL A 41 3.73 -6.09 13.12
CA VAL A 41 3.27 -7.38 12.60
C VAL A 41 4.30 -8.02 11.66
N PHE A 42 4.89 -7.26 10.74
CA PHE A 42 5.88 -7.80 9.82
C PHE A 42 7.17 -8.21 10.55
N GLN A 43 7.61 -7.41 11.52
CA GLN A 43 8.77 -7.72 12.33
C GLN A 43 8.55 -9.01 13.16
N GLU A 44 7.36 -9.22 13.71
CA GLU A 44 6.99 -10.42 14.46
C GLU A 44 6.92 -11.66 13.56
N VAL A 45 6.32 -11.54 12.37
CA VAL A 45 6.14 -12.67 11.45
C VAL A 45 7.42 -13.04 10.71
N ALA A 46 8.25 -12.06 10.33
CA ALA A 46 9.45 -12.27 9.53
C ALA A 46 10.48 -11.13 9.71
N SER A 47 11.07 -11.03 10.90
CA SER A 47 12.05 -9.98 11.25
C SER A 47 13.15 -9.78 10.21
N GLY A 48 13.76 -10.86 9.70
CA GLY A 48 14.81 -10.74 8.68
C GLY A 48 14.34 -10.16 7.34
N ALA A 49 13.09 -10.42 6.94
CA ALA A 49 12.50 -9.82 5.75
C ALA A 49 12.15 -8.34 5.99
N TYR A 50 11.60 -8.03 7.15
CA TYR A 50 11.34 -6.65 7.60
C TYR A 50 12.62 -5.81 7.62
N ASP A 51 13.70 -6.29 8.24
CA ASP A 51 14.98 -5.58 8.33
C ASP A 51 15.58 -5.33 6.94
N SER A 52 15.42 -6.29 6.02
CA SER A 52 15.87 -6.15 4.63
C SER A 52 15.12 -5.02 3.91
N CYS A 53 13.79 -4.95 4.01
CA CYS A 53 13.01 -3.90 3.36
C CYS A 53 13.23 -2.53 4.02
N LYS A 54 13.32 -2.48 5.35
CA LYS A 54 13.64 -1.26 6.10
C LYS A 54 15.02 -0.70 5.72
N SER A 55 16.03 -1.56 5.63
CA SER A 55 17.38 -1.14 5.23
C SER A 55 17.39 -0.60 3.81
N TYR A 56 16.68 -1.26 2.89
CA TYR A 56 16.58 -0.82 1.50
C TYR A 56 15.90 0.56 1.37
N LEU A 57 14.77 0.80 2.06
CA LEU A 57 14.14 2.13 2.10
C LEU A 57 15.13 3.22 2.53
N LYS A 58 15.87 2.94 3.62
CA LYS A 58 16.83 3.88 4.20
C LYS A 58 17.99 4.16 3.25
N GLU A 59 18.60 3.12 2.69
CA GLU A 59 19.73 3.23 1.76
C GLU A 59 19.36 4.01 0.51
N GLN A 60 18.15 3.79 -0.02
CA GLN A 60 17.65 4.49 -1.21
C GLN A 60 17.04 5.86 -0.90
N SER A 61 17.01 6.28 0.38
CA SER A 61 16.34 7.51 0.82
C SER A 61 14.92 7.62 0.27
N ILE A 62 14.21 6.48 0.30
CA ILE A 62 12.81 6.38 -0.13
C ILE A 62 11.94 6.63 1.10
N PRO A 63 10.92 7.49 0.96
CA PRO A 63 10.03 7.75 2.07
C PRO A 63 9.14 6.56 2.43
N SER A 64 8.86 6.43 3.72
CA SER A 64 7.92 5.43 4.22
C SER A 64 6.47 5.81 3.93
N LEU A 65 5.61 4.80 3.81
CA LEU A 65 4.15 4.92 3.72
C LEU A 65 3.52 5.75 4.86
N SER A 66 4.11 5.73 6.06
CA SER A 66 3.60 6.48 7.23
C SER A 66 3.87 7.97 7.20
N LYS A 67 4.55 8.49 6.17
CA LYS A 67 4.87 9.90 6.05
C LYS A 67 4.23 10.46 4.79
N MET A 68 3.48 11.55 4.96
CA MET A 68 2.87 12.27 3.85
C MET A 68 3.75 13.43 3.34
N ASN A 69 4.79 13.85 4.10
CA ASN A 69 5.65 14.97 3.73
C ASN A 69 7.04 14.52 3.25
N PHE A 70 7.21 14.52 1.92
CA PHE A 70 8.38 14.00 1.21
C PHE A 70 9.41 15.08 0.82
N ASN A 71 9.31 16.28 1.37
CA ASN A 71 10.26 17.37 1.11
C ASN A 71 11.31 17.50 2.22
N GLN A 72 11.16 16.79 3.34
CA GLN A 72 12.06 16.81 4.47
C GLN A 72 12.79 15.48 4.56
N LYS A 73 14.10 15.48 4.30
CA LYS A 73 14.94 14.26 4.38
C LYS A 73 14.89 13.58 5.75
N GLU A 74 14.61 14.37 6.78
CA GLU A 74 14.37 13.95 8.16
C GLU A 74 13.21 12.93 8.28
N ASN A 75 12.25 12.99 7.35
CA ASN A 75 11.10 12.08 7.30
C ASN A 75 11.40 10.74 6.59
N TYR A 76 12.59 10.57 6.00
CA TYR A 76 12.98 9.34 5.29
C TYR A 76 13.57 8.25 6.20
N CYS A 77 13.65 8.49 7.51
CA CYS A 77 14.23 7.53 8.44
C CYS A 77 13.27 7.26 9.60
N LEU A 78 12.41 6.27 9.44
CA LEU A 78 11.57 5.71 10.51
C LEU A 78 11.47 4.19 10.42
N ASP A 79 10.98 3.57 11.49
CA ASP A 79 10.81 2.12 11.71
C ASP A 79 9.76 1.46 10.80
N ASN A 80 9.76 1.79 9.52
CA ASN A 80 8.84 1.27 8.52
C ASN A 80 9.57 0.60 7.35
N PHE A 81 8.84 -0.15 6.54
CA PHE A 81 9.40 -1.10 5.58
C PHE A 81 8.85 -0.95 4.16
N SER A 82 7.78 -0.18 3.96
CA SER A 82 7.16 0.04 2.65
C SER A 82 7.02 1.53 2.33
N SER A 83 6.94 1.87 1.04
CA SER A 83 6.63 3.23 0.56
C SER A 83 5.20 3.35 0.02
N ALA A 84 4.53 2.23 -0.21
CA ALA A 84 3.20 2.16 -0.78
C ALA A 84 2.40 0.99 -0.22
N ILE A 85 1.09 1.16 -0.17
CA ILE A 85 0.11 0.09 0.07
C ILE A 85 -0.86 0.05 -1.10
N THR A 86 -1.09 -1.14 -1.63
CA THR A 86 -2.16 -1.40 -2.60
C THR A 86 -3.17 -2.34 -1.97
N TYR A 87 -4.44 -2.15 -2.29
CA TYR A 87 -5.50 -3.00 -1.78
C TYR A 87 -6.46 -3.43 -2.89
N THR A 88 -7.17 -4.52 -2.63
CA THR A 88 -8.12 -5.16 -3.52
C THR A 88 -9.35 -5.56 -2.70
N ILE A 89 -10.53 -5.52 -3.33
CA ILE A 89 -11.81 -5.89 -2.75
C ILE A 89 -12.71 -6.42 -3.87
N ASN A 90 -13.88 -6.97 -3.52
CA ASN A 90 -14.91 -7.45 -4.44
C ASN A 90 -14.44 -8.63 -5.31
N ASP A 91 -14.05 -9.72 -4.66
CA ASP A 91 -13.66 -10.98 -5.31
C ASP A 91 -12.54 -10.82 -6.37
N PHE A 92 -11.57 -9.93 -6.08
CA PHE A 92 -10.43 -9.69 -6.95
C PHE A 92 -9.67 -10.99 -7.26
N CYS A 93 -9.36 -11.17 -8.54
CA CYS A 93 -8.49 -12.23 -9.02
C CYS A 93 -7.59 -11.72 -10.14
N ASN A 94 -6.51 -12.45 -10.40
CA ASN A 94 -5.54 -12.07 -11.44
C ASN A 94 -4.89 -13.27 -12.09
N LYS A 95 -4.22 -13.01 -13.21
CA LYS A 95 -3.39 -14.00 -13.90
C LYS A 95 -2.07 -14.16 -13.16
N ALA A 96 -1.45 -15.34 -13.31
CA ALA A 96 -0.09 -15.61 -12.83
C ALA A 96 0.91 -14.55 -13.32
N HIS A 97 1.59 -13.88 -12.39
CA HIS A 97 2.58 -12.85 -12.69
C HIS A 97 3.67 -12.81 -11.61
N VAL A 98 4.72 -12.04 -11.89
CA VAL A 98 5.67 -11.53 -10.89
C VAL A 98 5.51 -10.02 -10.86
N ASP A 99 5.71 -9.43 -9.69
CA ASP A 99 5.67 -7.98 -9.54
C ASP A 99 6.90 -7.34 -10.18
N ASN A 100 6.77 -6.08 -10.61
CA ASN A 100 7.86 -5.29 -11.19
C ASN A 100 8.36 -4.23 -10.19
N ASP A 101 8.17 -4.49 -8.91
CA ASP A 101 8.55 -3.61 -7.81
C ASP A 101 9.97 -3.90 -7.33
N THR A 102 10.52 -2.97 -6.55
CA THR A 102 11.94 -3.01 -6.17
C THR A 102 12.19 -3.74 -4.85
N ASP A 103 11.14 -4.14 -4.16
CA ASP A 103 11.21 -4.87 -2.89
C ASP A 103 11.93 -6.20 -3.00
N ASN A 104 12.70 -6.54 -1.97
CA ASN A 104 13.15 -7.92 -1.78
C ASN A 104 12.05 -8.82 -1.20
N TRP A 105 11.14 -8.24 -0.41
CA TRP A 105 10.04 -8.93 0.25
C TRP A 105 8.80 -8.04 0.33
N THR A 106 7.64 -8.67 0.15
CA THR A 106 6.34 -8.01 0.19
C THR A 106 5.52 -8.64 1.30
N LEU A 107 4.95 -7.81 2.17
CA LEU A 107 3.92 -8.23 3.10
C LEU A 107 2.56 -8.16 2.39
N ILE A 108 1.87 -9.28 2.33
CA ILE A 108 0.53 -9.42 1.75
C ILE A 108 -0.43 -9.85 2.86
N GLY A 109 -1.60 -9.23 2.93
CA GLY A 109 -2.65 -9.64 3.86
C GLY A 109 -3.95 -9.94 3.15
N PHE A 110 -4.68 -10.93 3.65
CA PHE A 110 -6.03 -11.29 3.24
C PHE A 110 -6.93 -11.25 4.48
N ILE A 111 -7.92 -10.37 4.44
CA ILE A 111 -8.86 -10.13 5.53
C ILE A 111 -10.25 -10.52 5.04
N PRO A 112 -10.91 -11.51 5.66
CA PRO A 112 -12.29 -11.84 5.32
C PRO A 112 -13.22 -10.74 5.84
N ILE A 113 -14.05 -10.17 4.96
CA ILE A 113 -14.97 -9.09 5.32
C ILE A 113 -16.36 -9.33 4.74
N LYS A 114 -17.36 -8.73 5.37
CA LYS A 114 -18.67 -8.49 4.76
C LYS A 114 -18.54 -7.35 3.75
N LYS A 115 -19.48 -7.27 2.81
CA LYS A 115 -19.51 -6.21 1.80
C LYS A 115 -19.79 -4.81 2.37
N ASP A 116 -20.33 -4.73 3.59
CA ASP A 116 -20.47 -3.48 4.34
C ASP A 116 -19.17 -3.01 5.00
N GLY A 117 -18.12 -3.85 5.01
CA GLY A 117 -16.79 -3.55 5.53
C GLY A 117 -16.46 -4.20 6.88
N ASP A 118 -17.43 -4.85 7.53
CA ASP A 118 -17.19 -5.52 8.82
C ASP A 118 -16.34 -6.78 8.66
N LEU A 119 -15.53 -7.10 9.67
CA LEU A 119 -14.76 -8.34 9.69
C LEU A 119 -15.69 -9.56 9.70
N ALA A 120 -15.42 -10.54 8.84
CA ALA A 120 -16.21 -11.75 8.72
C ALA A 120 -15.39 -12.97 9.18
N ILE A 121 -15.47 -13.28 10.48
CA ILE A 121 -14.81 -14.48 11.05
C ILE A 121 -15.76 -15.67 11.01
N GLU A 122 -17.00 -15.45 11.43
CA GLU A 122 -18.05 -16.48 11.49
C GLU A 122 -18.90 -16.45 10.22
N ASP A 123 -19.41 -17.62 9.82
CA ASP A 123 -20.29 -17.80 8.66
C ASP A 123 -19.73 -17.32 7.31
N PHE A 124 -18.40 -17.14 7.23
CA PHE A 124 -17.71 -16.73 6.01
C PHE A 124 -17.83 -17.83 4.95
N ASP A 125 -18.54 -17.53 3.85
CA ASP A 125 -18.94 -18.51 2.83
C ASP A 125 -18.28 -18.30 1.46
N VAL A 126 -17.16 -17.57 1.41
CA VAL A 126 -16.44 -17.36 0.16
C VAL A 126 -15.71 -18.63 -0.23
N GLU A 127 -16.10 -19.19 -1.37
CA GLU A 127 -15.42 -20.31 -2.01
C GLU A 127 -14.36 -19.81 -3.01
N GLY A 128 -13.31 -20.62 -3.22
CA GLY A 128 -12.21 -20.30 -4.14
C GLY A 128 -11.31 -19.15 -3.66
N GLY A 129 -10.64 -18.48 -4.60
CA GLY A 129 -9.70 -17.40 -4.31
C GLY A 129 -8.46 -17.81 -3.54
N GLU A 130 -8.00 -19.03 -3.70
CA GLU A 130 -6.72 -19.49 -3.21
C GLU A 130 -5.60 -18.56 -3.72
N PHE A 131 -4.64 -18.28 -2.85
CA PHE A 131 -3.43 -17.58 -3.23
C PHE A 131 -2.36 -18.61 -3.62
N VAL A 132 -2.07 -18.70 -4.91
CA VAL A 132 -1.20 -19.74 -5.48
C VAL A 132 0.18 -19.17 -5.73
N ILE A 133 1.21 -19.84 -5.23
CA ILE A 133 2.63 -19.56 -5.51
C ILE A 133 3.11 -20.64 -6.48
N ARG A 134 2.98 -20.38 -7.78
CA ARG A 134 3.13 -21.33 -8.89
C ARG A 134 4.49 -22.03 -8.86
N ASP A 135 5.55 -21.24 -8.70
CA ASP A 135 6.93 -21.75 -8.78
C ASP A 135 7.27 -22.69 -7.61
N LEU A 136 6.61 -22.50 -6.47
CA LEU A 136 6.74 -23.36 -5.30
C LEU A 136 5.75 -24.53 -5.30
N LYS A 137 4.78 -24.56 -6.23
CA LYS A 137 3.70 -25.55 -6.31
C LYS A 137 2.89 -25.66 -5.01
N VAL A 138 2.75 -24.55 -4.29
CA VAL A 138 1.92 -24.45 -3.08
C VAL A 138 0.84 -23.40 -3.29
N PHE A 139 -0.22 -23.51 -2.48
CA PHE A 139 -1.26 -22.49 -2.40
C PHE A 139 -1.73 -22.36 -0.96
N ILE A 140 -2.29 -21.20 -0.66
CA ILE A 140 -2.97 -20.93 0.59
C ILE A 140 -4.47 -21.10 0.32
N ASP A 141 -5.07 -22.08 0.99
CA ASP A 141 -6.50 -22.36 0.94
C ASP A 141 -7.26 -21.35 1.81
N LEU A 142 -7.29 -20.09 1.33
CA LEU A 142 -7.85 -18.95 2.04
C LEU A 142 -9.30 -19.16 2.53
N PRO A 143 -10.21 -19.83 1.80
CA PRO A 143 -11.54 -20.21 2.31
C PRO A 143 -11.53 -21.01 3.61
N LYS A 144 -10.49 -21.82 3.84
CA LYS A 144 -10.37 -22.66 5.04
C LYS A 144 -9.66 -21.97 6.20
N VAL A 145 -9.14 -20.76 6.01
CA VAL A 145 -8.48 -20.01 7.08
C VAL A 145 -9.51 -19.19 7.85
N LYS A 146 -9.61 -19.44 9.16
CA LYS A 146 -10.42 -18.62 10.06
C LYS A 146 -9.63 -17.39 10.50
N GLY A 147 -9.92 -16.24 9.90
CA GLY A 147 -9.35 -14.94 10.28
C GLY A 147 -8.39 -14.34 9.25
N ILE A 148 -7.51 -13.46 9.72
CA ILE A 148 -6.58 -12.72 8.86
C ILE A 148 -5.41 -13.61 8.48
N THR A 149 -5.13 -13.70 7.18
CA THR A 149 -3.94 -14.38 6.67
C THR A 149 -2.89 -13.36 6.26
N LEU A 150 -1.65 -13.56 6.71
CA LEU A 150 -0.50 -12.75 6.31
C LEU A 150 0.52 -13.62 5.60
N VAL A 151 1.11 -13.09 4.53
CA VAL A 151 2.09 -13.79 3.70
C VAL A 151 3.26 -12.86 3.45
N VAL A 152 4.47 -13.37 3.63
CA VAL A 152 5.71 -12.68 3.27
C VAL A 152 6.32 -13.40 2.08
N LEU A 153 6.41 -12.72 0.94
CA LEU A 153 6.79 -13.33 -0.33
C LEU A 153 7.74 -12.43 -1.13
N LYS A 154 8.65 -13.04 -1.89
CA LYS A 154 9.43 -12.33 -2.92
C LYS A 154 8.61 -12.23 -4.20
N THR A 155 7.66 -11.30 -4.26
CA THR A 155 6.68 -11.24 -5.36
C THR A 155 7.30 -10.91 -6.72
N ASN A 156 8.46 -10.25 -6.73
CA ASN A 156 9.26 -9.98 -7.93
C ASN A 156 10.07 -11.18 -8.45
N LYS A 157 10.12 -12.29 -7.70
CA LYS A 157 10.85 -13.52 -8.07
C LYS A 157 9.96 -14.74 -8.21
N LEU A 158 8.86 -14.80 -7.46
CA LEU A 158 8.00 -15.96 -7.39
C LEU A 158 6.68 -15.66 -8.07
N LYS A 159 6.39 -16.43 -9.12
CA LYS A 159 5.15 -16.30 -9.88
C LYS A 159 3.97 -16.67 -9.00
N HIS A 160 3.03 -15.75 -8.87
CA HIS A 160 1.90 -15.88 -7.96
C HIS A 160 0.60 -15.36 -8.58
N GLN A 161 -0.53 -15.72 -7.98
CA GLN A 161 -1.86 -15.25 -8.39
C GLN A 161 -2.91 -15.56 -7.31
N THR A 162 -4.00 -14.80 -7.35
CA THR A 162 -5.26 -15.11 -6.67
C THR A 162 -6.25 -15.69 -7.68
N ILE A 163 -6.78 -16.87 -7.39
CA ILE A 163 -7.81 -17.55 -8.20
C ILE A 163 -9.14 -16.78 -8.09
N PRO A 164 -10.11 -16.92 -9.02
CA PRO A 164 -11.45 -16.39 -8.81
C PRO A 164 -12.10 -16.92 -7.53
N SER A 165 -12.85 -16.07 -6.83
CA SER A 165 -13.67 -16.43 -5.67
C SER A 165 -15.12 -16.04 -5.86
N LYS A 166 -16.00 -16.62 -5.05
CA LYS A 166 -17.40 -16.23 -4.98
C LYS A 166 -17.99 -16.54 -3.61
N SER A 167 -18.73 -15.58 -3.05
CA SER A 167 -19.62 -15.80 -1.90
C SER A 167 -20.93 -16.43 -2.36
N THR A 168 -21.36 -17.50 -1.68
CA THR A 168 -22.63 -18.19 -1.98
C THR A 168 -23.84 -17.32 -1.61
N SER A 169 -23.82 -16.67 -0.45
CA SER A 169 -24.82 -15.70 -0.01
C SER A 169 -24.72 -14.35 -0.72
N GLY A 170 -23.55 -14.05 -1.30
CA GLY A 170 -23.25 -12.76 -1.89
C GLY A 170 -22.98 -11.65 -0.87
N LEU A 171 -22.88 -11.98 0.42
CA LEU A 171 -22.69 -11.02 1.52
C LEU A 171 -21.21 -10.77 1.85
N PHE A 172 -20.33 -11.69 1.46
CA PHE A 172 -18.93 -11.69 1.87
C PHE A 172 -17.99 -11.43 0.69
N THR A 173 -16.79 -10.94 1.00
CA THR A 173 -15.66 -10.77 0.09
C THR A 173 -14.35 -10.85 0.90
N ARG A 174 -13.20 -10.79 0.24
CA ARG A 174 -11.93 -10.52 0.91
C ARG A 174 -11.42 -9.13 0.60
N PHE A 175 -10.86 -8.50 1.61
CA PHE A 175 -9.98 -7.35 1.48
C PHE A 175 -8.55 -7.85 1.43
N GLY A 176 -7.91 -7.73 0.28
CA GLY A 176 -6.50 -8.02 0.10
C GLY A 176 -5.69 -6.74 0.19
N PHE A 177 -4.52 -6.76 0.83
CA PHE A 177 -3.56 -5.66 0.73
C PHE A 177 -2.14 -6.18 0.50
N SER A 178 -1.29 -5.35 -0.09
CA SER A 178 0.14 -5.60 -0.18
C SER A 178 0.92 -4.32 0.09
N CYS A 179 2.01 -4.46 0.84
CA CYS A 179 2.91 -3.38 1.22
C CYS A 179 4.23 -3.54 0.45
N GLN A 180 4.60 -2.49 -0.29
CA GLN A 180 5.67 -2.54 -1.28
C GLN A 180 6.38 -1.19 -1.45
N ILE A 181 7.55 -1.24 -2.08
CA ILE A 181 8.43 -0.16 -2.51
C ILE A 181 8.39 -0.15 -4.03
N SER A 182 7.47 0.67 -4.53
CA SER A 182 7.17 0.70 -5.96
C SER A 182 8.40 1.15 -6.76
N LYS A 183 8.61 0.52 -7.92
CA LYS A 183 9.70 0.90 -8.83
C LYS A 183 9.65 2.36 -9.26
N ASN A 184 8.44 2.88 -9.49
CA ASN A 184 8.25 4.27 -9.88
C ASN A 184 8.65 5.24 -8.77
N MET A 185 8.40 4.90 -7.50
CA MET A 185 8.85 5.71 -6.37
C MET A 185 10.37 5.71 -6.30
N SER A 186 11.02 4.55 -6.40
CA SER A 186 12.49 4.44 -6.40
C SER A 186 13.13 5.29 -7.50
N ILE A 187 12.62 5.19 -8.74
CA ILE A 187 13.09 6.02 -9.87
C ILE A 187 12.85 7.52 -9.63
N THR A 188 11.71 7.88 -9.04
CA THR A 188 11.38 9.29 -8.75
C THR A 188 12.34 9.85 -7.71
N MET A 189 12.63 9.09 -6.66
CA MET A 189 13.57 9.50 -5.61
C MET A 189 15.01 9.59 -6.14
N GLU A 190 15.45 8.65 -6.98
CA GLU A 190 16.76 8.72 -7.63
C GLU A 190 16.92 10.03 -8.42
N LYS A 191 15.94 10.38 -9.26
CA LYS A 191 15.91 11.64 -10.02
C LYS A 191 15.88 12.88 -9.11
N TYR A 192 15.13 12.79 -8.01
CA TYR A 192 15.04 13.88 -7.03
C TYR A 192 16.40 14.14 -6.37
N HIS A 193 17.10 13.08 -5.96
CA HIS A 193 18.42 13.20 -5.32
C HIS A 193 19.53 13.57 -6.32
N SER A 194 19.35 13.30 -7.61
CA SER A 194 20.30 13.67 -8.67
C SER A 194 20.08 15.08 -9.25
N ASP A 195 19.29 15.93 -8.58
CA ASP A 195 18.91 17.28 -9.05
C ASP A 195 18.33 17.31 -10.48
N HIS A 196 17.70 16.22 -10.93
CA HIS A 196 17.16 16.12 -12.29
C HIS A 196 15.93 17.01 -12.52
N TYR A 197 15.25 17.42 -11.45
CA TYR A 197 14.12 18.34 -11.52
C TYR A 197 14.64 19.78 -11.43
N GLU A 198 14.59 20.51 -12.55
CA GLU A 198 15.15 21.88 -12.70
C GLU A 198 14.54 22.93 -11.77
N ASP A 199 13.30 22.69 -11.30
CA ASP A 199 12.63 23.57 -10.33
C ASP A 199 12.64 22.91 -8.94
N LYS A 200 13.39 23.48 -8.00
CA LYS A 200 13.45 23.07 -6.59
C LYS A 200 12.09 23.24 -5.86
N ASN A 201 11.09 23.84 -6.50
CA ASN A 201 9.71 23.92 -6.01
C ASN A 201 8.82 22.72 -6.41
N HIS A 202 9.38 21.65 -7.02
CA HIS A 202 8.64 20.40 -7.16
C HIS A 202 8.36 19.80 -5.78
N SER A 203 7.14 20.02 -5.32
CA SER A 203 6.60 19.41 -4.11
C SER A 203 6.16 17.98 -4.42
N PHE A 204 6.93 17.00 -3.98
CA PHE A 204 6.47 15.63 -3.91
C PHE A 204 5.61 15.50 -2.65
N GLY A 205 4.30 15.31 -2.85
CA GLY A 205 3.33 14.89 -1.84
C GLY A 205 3.02 15.84 -0.67
N ASN A 206 3.45 17.11 -0.69
CA ASN A 206 3.05 18.07 0.33
C ASN A 206 1.61 18.58 0.11
N TYR A 207 0.71 18.34 1.08
CA TYR A 207 -0.68 18.80 1.08
C TYR A 207 -0.82 20.31 0.82
N ASP A 208 0.03 21.13 1.44
CA ASP A 208 -0.01 22.59 1.32
C ASP A 208 0.17 23.03 -0.13
N ASP A 209 1.00 22.31 -0.89
CA ASP A 209 1.22 22.61 -2.29
C ASP A 209 -0.02 22.29 -3.15
N TYR A 210 -0.86 21.33 -2.77
CA TYR A 210 -2.08 20.99 -3.53
C TYR A 210 -3.26 21.89 -3.19
N ILE A 211 -3.44 22.28 -1.92
CA ILE A 211 -4.56 23.13 -1.49
C ILE A 211 -4.26 24.62 -1.63
N ILE A 212 -3.03 25.07 -1.35
CA ILE A 212 -2.66 26.49 -1.36
C ILE A 212 -2.30 26.96 -2.78
N LYS A 213 -1.54 26.18 -3.57
CA LYS A 213 -1.22 26.59 -4.96
C LYS A 213 -2.40 26.39 -5.91
N GLY A 214 -3.28 25.42 -5.67
CA GLY A 214 -4.55 25.27 -6.40
C GLY A 214 -5.45 26.52 -6.32
N LYS A 215 -5.38 27.27 -5.20
CA LYS A 215 -6.06 28.56 -5.05
C LYS A 215 -5.41 29.72 -5.82
N ARG A 216 -4.12 29.65 -6.17
CA ARG A 216 -3.39 30.75 -6.84
C ARG A 216 -3.55 30.78 -8.36
N ASN A 217 -4.04 29.70 -8.97
CA ASN A 217 -4.30 29.63 -10.42
C ASN A 217 -5.75 29.92 -10.81
N ALA A 218 -6.53 30.49 -9.89
CA ALA A 218 -7.85 31.05 -10.17
C ALA A 218 -7.72 32.58 -10.26
N ALA A 219 -7.22 33.05 -11.41
CA ALA A 219 -7.36 34.42 -11.89
C ALA A 219 -7.78 34.36 -13.36
#